data_AF-A0A8T6VMT6-F1
#
_entry.id   AF-A0A8T6VMT6-F1
#
_cell.length_a   1.000
_cell.length_b   1.000
_cell.length_c   1.000
_cell.angle_alpha   90.00
_cell.angle_beta   90.00
_cell.angle_gamma   90.00
#
_symmetry.space_group_name_H-M   'P 1'
#
loop_
_entity.id
_entity.type
_entity.pdbx_description
1 polymer ?
#
loop_
_entity_poly.entity_id
_entity_poly.type
_entity_poly.pdbx_seq_one_letter_code
_entity_poly.pdbx_strand_id
1 'polypeptide(L)'
;MEKYLRRCIEAKDVIVAEMDGKLVGYLRVEYLGLIAPYLGIIGVNEEHQRKGIGTRMIEFLEEYLVTQKEREIFKLNGHAVLHSSAEASAIESQAWHR
;
A
#
# COMPACT_ATOMS: atom_id res chain seq x y z
N MET A 1 13.36 3.10 -15.47
CA MET A 1 12.76 2.77 -14.17
C MET A 1 12.23 4.01 -13.45
N GLU A 2 13.08 5.00 -13.18
CA GLU A 2 12.71 6.22 -12.42
C GLU A 2 11.51 7.00 -13.01
N LYS A 3 11.48 7.20 -14.34
CA LYS A 3 10.37 7.89 -15.04
C LYS A 3 9.03 7.15 -14.90
N TYR A 4 9.05 5.81 -14.83
CA TYR A 4 7.86 5.00 -14.64
C TYR A 4 7.37 5.10 -13.19
N LEU A 5 8.28 4.98 -12.23
CA LEU A 5 7.97 5.12 -10.81
C LEU A 5 7.37 6.50 -10.50
N ARG A 6 7.96 7.56 -11.07
CA ARG A 6 7.46 8.94 -10.92
C ARG A 6 6.04 9.08 -11.47
N ARG A 7 5.74 8.48 -12.63
CA ARG A 7 4.38 8.48 -13.19
C ARG A 7 3.39 7.74 -12.29
N CYS A 8 3.81 6.62 -11.68
CA CYS A 8 2.96 5.89 -10.72
C CYS A 8 2.72 6.69 -9.43
N ILE A 9 3.73 7.43 -8.95
CA ILE A 9 3.59 8.34 -7.80
C ILE A 9 2.66 9.49 -8.13
N GLU A 10 2.80 10.11 -9.31
CA GLU A 10 1.92 11.19 -9.79
C GLU A 10 0.46 10.72 -9.96
N ALA A 11 0.28 9.48 -10.45
CA ALA A 11 -1.02 8.82 -10.52
C ALA A 11 -1.58 8.43 -9.14
N LYS A 12 -0.74 8.51 -8.09
CA LYS A 12 -1.03 8.10 -6.71
C LYS A 12 -1.33 6.60 -6.57
N ASP A 13 -0.75 5.81 -7.47
CA ASP A 13 -0.88 4.34 -7.50
C ASP A 13 0.27 3.67 -6.72
N VAL A 14 1.29 4.43 -6.31
CA VAL A 14 2.45 3.93 -5.56
C VAL A 14 2.80 4.89 -4.43
N ILE A 15 2.97 4.30 -3.24
CA ILE A 15 3.59 4.92 -2.06
C ILE A 15 5.02 4.39 -1.98
N VAL A 16 5.97 5.26 -1.61
CA VAL A 16 7.37 4.89 -1.41
C VAL A 16 7.80 5.20 0.01
N ALA A 17 8.64 4.34 0.57
CA ALA A 17 9.36 4.60 1.80
C ALA A 17 10.78 5.07 1.46
N GLU A 18 11.15 6.22 1.98
CA GLU A 18 12.47 6.81 1.81
C GLU A 18 13.16 6.99 3.17
N MET A 19 14.45 6.66 3.24
CA MET A 19 15.30 6.88 4.41
C MET A 19 16.68 7.34 3.93
N ASP A 20 17.17 8.45 4.47
CA ASP A 20 18.44 9.06 4.09
C ASP A 20 18.62 9.28 2.57
N GLY A 21 17.55 9.72 1.89
CA GLY A 21 17.56 9.95 0.44
C GLY A 21 17.48 8.68 -0.41
N LYS A 22 17.28 7.51 0.21
CA LYS A 22 17.24 6.21 -0.48
C LYS A 22 15.87 5.56 -0.37
N LEU A 23 15.40 4.99 -1.47
CA LEU A 23 14.20 4.16 -1.49
C LEU A 23 14.47 2.83 -0.77
N VAL A 24 13.74 2.60 0.33
CA VAL A 24 13.87 1.41 1.18
C VAL A 24 12.65 0.50 1.13
N GLY A 25 11.57 0.95 0.50
CA GLY A 25 10.36 0.16 0.30
C GLY A 25 9.35 0.85 -0.61
N TYR A 26 8.33 0.11 -1.01
CA TYR A 26 7.22 0.60 -1.80
C TYR A 26 5.95 -0.18 -1.50
N LEU A 27 4.81 0.46 -1.74
CA LEU A 27 3.49 -0.13 -1.69
C LEU A 27 2.75 0.32 -2.95
N ARG A 28 2.16 -0.61 -3.68
CA ARG A 28 1.31 -0.31 -4.85
C ARG A 28 -0.15 -0.52 -4.51
N VAL A 29 -0.96 0.47 -4.85
CA VAL A 29 -2.42 0.45 -4.73
C VAL A 29 -3.01 0.28 -6.12
N GLU A 30 -3.97 -0.62 -6.20
CA GLU A 30 -4.81 -0.85 -7.37
C GLU A 30 -6.27 -0.62 -7.00
N TYR A 31 -7.15 -0.51 -7.99
CA TYR A 31 -8.57 -0.31 -7.77
C TYR A 31 -9.39 -1.34 -8.54
N LEU A 32 -10.10 -2.19 -7.81
CA LEU A 32 -11.05 -3.14 -8.38
C LEU A 32 -12.36 -2.39 -8.71
N GLY A 33 -12.77 -2.44 -9.98
CA GLY A 33 -14.00 -1.78 -10.43
C GLY A 33 -14.04 -0.27 -10.19
N LEU A 34 -12.87 0.40 -10.15
CA LEU A 34 -12.66 1.84 -9.90
C LEU A 34 -12.95 2.35 -8.47
N ILE A 35 -13.56 1.55 -7.60
CA ILE A 35 -14.04 2.02 -6.28
C ILE A 35 -13.46 1.26 -5.08
N ALA A 36 -13.02 0.00 -5.27
CA ALA A 36 -12.52 -0.82 -4.18
C ALA A 36 -10.98 -0.83 -4.18
N PRO A 37 -10.33 -0.19 -3.19
CA PRO A 37 -8.88 -0.17 -3.12
C PRO A 37 -8.33 -1.57 -2.79
N TYR A 38 -7.26 -1.92 -3.47
CA TYR A 38 -6.59 -3.20 -3.38
C TYR A 38 -5.09 -2.99 -3.23
N LEU A 39 -4.51 -3.49 -2.14
CA LEU A 39 -3.08 -3.54 -1.94
C LEU A 39 -2.52 -4.63 -2.86
N GLY A 40 -1.93 -4.20 -3.96
CA GLY A 40 -1.42 -5.08 -5.01
C GLY A 40 -0.09 -5.74 -4.61
N ILE A 41 0.85 -4.93 -4.13
CA ILE A 41 2.14 -5.42 -3.64
C ILE A 41 2.69 -4.46 -2.60
N ILE A 42 3.37 -5.01 -1.60
CA ILE A 42 4.18 -4.28 -0.64
C ILE A 42 5.55 -4.94 -0.56
N GLY A 43 6.61 -4.13 -0.60
CA GLY A 43 7.97 -4.60 -0.52
C GLY A 43 8.82 -3.66 0.33
N VAL A 44 9.68 -4.23 1.17
CA VAL A 44 10.70 -3.51 1.93
C VAL A 44 12.02 -4.23 1.72
N ASN A 45 13.09 -3.47 1.43
CA ASN A 45 14.44 -4.02 1.27
C ASN A 45 14.80 -4.85 2.51
N GLU A 46 15.42 -6.02 2.32
CA GLU A 46 15.65 -7.00 3.38
C GLU A 46 16.34 -6.40 4.62
N GLU A 47 17.37 -5.58 4.40
CA GLU A 47 18.11 -4.87 5.46
C GLU A 47 17.25 -3.90 6.32
N HIS A 48 16.06 -3.57 5.81
CA HIS A 48 15.12 -2.61 6.38
C HIS A 48 13.83 -3.29 6.87
N GLN A 49 13.69 -4.61 6.70
CA GLN A 49 12.54 -5.36 7.19
C GLN A 49 12.52 -5.43 8.72
N ARG A 50 11.34 -5.74 9.28
CA ARG A 50 11.08 -5.84 10.74
C ARG A 50 11.36 -4.56 11.55
N LYS A 51 11.51 -3.41 10.89
CA LYS A 51 11.67 -2.08 11.48
C LYS A 51 10.39 -1.22 11.45
N GLY A 52 9.24 -1.82 11.13
CA GLY A 52 7.95 -1.12 11.07
C GLY A 52 7.67 -0.32 9.79
N ILE A 53 8.59 -0.32 8.81
CA ILE A 53 8.43 0.43 7.55
C ILE A 53 7.17 0.01 6.77
N GLY A 54 6.93 -1.30 6.65
CA GLY A 54 5.74 -1.82 5.97
C GLY A 54 4.44 -1.35 6.64
N THR A 55 4.38 -1.45 7.97
CA THR A 55 3.26 -0.97 8.78
C THR A 55 3.01 0.51 8.55
N ARG A 56 4.06 1.34 8.57
CA ARG A 56 3.91 2.78 8.37
C ARG A 56 3.41 3.14 6.96
N MET A 57 3.79 2.39 5.93
CA MET A 57 3.25 2.56 4.57
C MET A 57 1.76 2.20 4.50
N ILE A 58 1.31 1.18 5.23
CA ILE A 58 -0.12 0.80 5.30
C ILE A 58 -0.92 1.86 6.05
N GLU A 59 -0.45 2.31 7.21
CA GLU A 59 -1.11 3.40 7.97
C GLU A 59 -1.24 4.67 7.12
N PHE A 60 -0.18 5.04 6.40
CA PHE A 60 -0.22 6.18 5.47
C PHE A 60 -1.28 5.98 4.38
N LEU A 61 -1.39 4.77 3.84
CA LEU A 61 -2.43 4.45 2.85
C LEU A 61 -3.83 4.58 3.44
N GLU A 62 -4.06 4.06 4.65
CA GLU A 62 -5.35 4.15 5.34
C GLU A 62 -5.76 5.60 5.58
N GLU A 63 -4.85 6.40 6.14
CA GLU A 63 -5.01 7.85 6.34
C GLU A 63 -5.30 8.57 5.01
N TYR A 64 -4.56 8.22 3.96
CA TYR A 64 -4.76 8.79 2.62
C TYR A 64 -6.16 8.46 2.09
N LEU A 65 -6.60 7.20 2.17
CA LEU A 65 -7.91 6.77 1.68
C LEU A 65 -9.07 7.46 2.41
N VAL A 66 -9.02 7.57 3.75
CA VAL A 66 -10.11 8.22 4.50
C VAL A 66 -10.18 9.74 4.28
N THR A 67 -9.07 10.38 3.90
CA THR A 67 -9.02 11.84 3.68
C THR A 67 -9.43 12.25 2.26
N GLN A 68 -9.49 11.32 1.30
CA GLN A 68 -9.95 11.62 -0.07
C GLN A 68 -11.47 11.84 -0.09
N LYS A 69 -11.91 13.09 0.10
CA LYS A 69 -13.33 13.47 0.05
C LYS A 69 -13.98 13.36 -1.33
N GLU A 70 -13.18 13.40 -2.39
CA GLU A 70 -13.64 13.42 -3.79
C GLU A 70 -13.76 12.04 -4.42
N ARG A 71 -13.24 10.99 -3.78
CA ARG A 71 -13.33 9.61 -4.28
C ARG A 71 -14.37 8.84 -3.49
N GLU A 72 -15.34 8.29 -4.20
CA GLU A 72 -16.22 7.27 -3.63
C GLU A 72 -15.38 6.00 -3.40
N ILE A 73 -15.18 5.65 -2.13
CA ILE A 73 -14.48 4.44 -1.73
C ILE A 73 -15.51 3.40 -1.35
N PHE A 74 -15.31 2.17 -1.81
CA PHE A 74 -16.13 1.04 -1.42
C PHE A 74 -16.16 0.89 0.11
N LYS A 75 -17.37 0.84 0.67
CA LYS A 75 -17.61 0.64 2.09
C LYS A 75 -18.42 -0.63 2.31
N LEU A 76 -18.00 -1.44 3.28
CA LEU A 76 -18.75 -2.60 3.76
C LEU A 76 -19.23 -2.30 5.18
N ASN A 77 -20.53 -2.38 5.41
CA ASN A 77 -21.15 -2.06 6.72
C ASN A 77 -20.75 -0.67 7.26
N GLY A 78 -20.59 0.33 6.38
CA GLY A 78 -20.21 1.69 6.74
C GLY A 78 -18.71 1.94 6.91
N HIS A 79 -17.87 0.90 6.86
CA HIS A 79 -16.42 1.00 6.99
C HIS A 79 -15.73 0.94 5.62
N ALA A 80 -14.72 1.79 5.40
CA ALA A 80 -13.87 1.65 4.22
C ALA A 80 -13.13 0.30 4.27
N VAL A 81 -13.04 -0.37 3.14
CA VAL A 81 -12.38 -1.68 3.04
C VAL A 81 -11.18 -1.58 2.13
N LEU A 82 -10.02 -1.99 2.65
CA LEU A 82 -8.82 -2.24 1.86
C LEU A 82 -8.67 -3.75 1.67
N HIS A 83 -8.66 -4.20 0.42
CA HIS A 83 -8.44 -5.60 0.09
C HIS A 83 -6.94 -5.88 -0.12
N SER A 84 -6.51 -7.09 0.16
CA SER A 84 -5.21 -7.62 -0.22
C SER A 84 -5.36 -9.10 -0.59
N SER A 85 -4.38 -9.64 -1.31
CA SER A 85 -4.19 -11.07 -1.45
C SER A 85 -2.74 -11.42 -1.15
N ALA A 86 -2.53 -12.63 -0.65
CA ALA A 86 -1.21 -13.16 -0.43
C ALA A 86 -1.20 -14.65 -0.78
N GLU A 87 -0.06 -15.13 -1.24
CA GLU A 87 0.11 -16.56 -1.51
C GLU A 87 -0.01 -17.35 -0.21
N ALA A 88 -0.75 -18.46 -0.22
CA ALA A 88 -1.02 -19.26 0.99
C ALA A 88 0.25 -19.80 1.67
N SER A 89 1.33 -19.93 0.91
CA SER A 89 2.67 -20.34 1.37
C SER A 89 3.44 -19.24 2.11
N ALA A 90 3.06 -17.97 1.95
CA ALA A 90 3.74 -16.80 2.52
C ALA A 90 3.32 -16.53 3.97
N ILE A 91 3.32 -17.56 4.83
CA ILE A 91 2.75 -17.55 6.18
C ILE A 91 3.34 -16.43 7.05
N GLU A 92 4.65 -16.22 7.01
CA GLU A 92 5.32 -15.16 7.78
C GLU A 92 4.95 -13.76 7.28
N SER A 93 4.88 -13.58 5.95
CA SER A 93 4.47 -12.33 5.33
C SER A 93 2.98 -12.05 5.50
N GLN A 94 2.16 -13.05 5.80
CA GLN A 94 0.73 -12.90 6.09
C GLN A 94 0.42 -12.64 7.58
N ALA A 95 1.40 -12.73 8.47
CA ALA A 95 1.15 -12.65 9.91
C ALA A 95 0.48 -11.34 10.36
N TRP A 96 0.59 -10.26 9.58
CA TRP A 96 -0.06 -8.98 9.84
C TRP A 96 -1.53 -8.90 9.39
N HIS A 97 -2.03 -9.87 8.61
CA HIS A 97 -3.46 -9.97 8.26
C HIS A 97 -4.33 -10.53 9.40
N ARG A 98 -3.72 -11.03 10.49
CA ARG A 98 -4.41 -11.69 11.61
C ARG A 98 -4.57 -10.78 12.81
#